data_AF-A0A6N6L563-F1
#
_entry.id   AF-A0A6N6L563-F1
#
_cell.length_a   1.000
_cell.length_b   1.000
_cell.length_c   1.000
_cell.angle_alpha   90.00
_cell.angle_beta   90.00
_cell.angle_gamma   90.00
#
_symmetry.space_group_name_H-M   'P 1'
#
loop_
_entity.id
_entity.type
_entity.pdbx_description
1 polymer ?
#
loop_
_entity_poly.entity_id
_entity_poly.type
_entity_poly.pdbx_seq_one_letter_code
_entity_poly.pdbx_strand_id
1 'polypeptide(L)'
;MAPSNPQTRPTYRLQLWYLQPPPLGVEEEGGPVRDLPKYVLPDLLDFESIPRLANPNTVIPNRERVDVLIYEVEQGDNVFAIAEKFGLRPETILWGNYIALNEDPRYLSPGAQLNILPVDGVYRQYNYGESLRDIAESLNTTVEAILEWPGNGLDPYETDPENPQIPDGSWLIVPGGSREVRDWGPPIVTRSDPTVAAYYGAGSCGAITEGPVGNGFFIWPTTQTALSGFDWNPPLHNGIDIGGVEGNAIYAADSGVVVYAGPSDYGFGLLVVVDHGSGLQTAYAHLSRIIVSCGQGVSQGSVIGGLGNTGNSTGPHLHFEVTINGAKVNPWNYVSP
;
A
#
# COMPACT_ATOMS: atom_id res chain seq x y z
N MET A 1 -13.98 30.41 65.64
CA MET A 1 -15.30 30.83 65.10
C MET A 1 -15.23 30.59 63.60
N ALA A 2 -15.49 29.36 63.15
CA ALA A 2 -16.77 28.86 62.62
C ALA A 2 -17.21 29.56 61.31
N PRO A 3 -17.77 28.84 60.31
CA PRO A 3 -17.43 27.50 59.84
C PRO A 3 -17.37 27.38 58.29
N SER A 4 -16.87 26.25 57.82
CA SER A 4 -16.84 25.75 56.43
C SER A 4 -18.21 25.31 55.91
N ASN A 5 -18.55 25.68 54.67
CA ASN A 5 -19.73 25.17 53.95
C ASN A 5 -19.28 24.41 52.68
N PRO A 6 -19.49 23.08 52.58
CA PRO A 6 -19.16 22.32 51.37
C PRO A 6 -20.35 22.33 50.38
N GLN A 7 -20.07 22.69 49.12
CA GLN A 7 -21.01 22.58 48.02
C GLN A 7 -21.33 21.11 47.71
N THR A 8 -22.60 20.78 47.76
CA THR A 8 -23.19 19.49 47.41
C THR A 8 -23.20 19.26 45.90
N ARG A 9 -22.63 18.14 45.44
CA ARG A 9 -22.80 17.62 44.07
C ARG A 9 -24.14 16.87 43.98
N PRO A 10 -24.94 17.01 42.91
CA PRO A 10 -26.15 16.23 42.74
C PRO A 10 -25.81 14.78 42.35
N THR A 11 -26.31 13.82 43.13
CA THR A 11 -26.31 12.40 42.79
C THR A 11 -27.55 12.09 41.94
N TYR A 12 -27.34 11.68 40.68
CA TYR A 12 -28.42 11.11 39.86
C TYR A 12 -28.65 9.65 40.28
N ARG A 13 -29.85 9.37 40.79
CA ARG A 13 -30.29 8.03 41.19
C ARG A 13 -31.03 7.41 39.99
N LEU A 14 -30.45 6.37 39.38
CA LEU A 14 -31.15 5.56 38.39
C LEU A 14 -32.31 4.83 39.08
N GLN A 15 -33.54 5.14 38.64
CA GLN A 15 -34.77 4.52 39.12
C GLN A 15 -35.06 3.32 38.20
N LEU A 16 -34.75 2.11 38.69
CA LEU A 16 -35.12 0.86 38.04
C LEU A 16 -36.65 0.68 38.16
N TRP A 17 -37.35 0.72 37.04
CA TRP A 17 -38.77 0.36 36.96
C TRP A 17 -38.89 -1.16 36.94
N TYR A 18 -39.34 -1.75 38.06
CA TYR A 18 -39.84 -3.12 38.08
C TYR A 18 -41.28 -3.12 37.52
N LEU A 19 -41.48 -3.75 36.36
CA LEU A 19 -42.81 -4.10 35.88
C LEU A 19 -43.40 -5.19 36.80
N GLN A 20 -44.49 -4.87 37.50
CA GLN A 20 -45.29 -5.88 38.20
C GLN A 20 -46.13 -6.67 37.19
N PRO A 21 -46.25 -8.00 37.33
CA PRO A 21 -47.19 -8.77 36.52
C PRO A 21 -48.64 -8.41 36.89
N PRO A 22 -49.57 -8.43 35.92
CA PRO A 22 -50.96 -8.07 36.16
C PRO A 22 -51.66 -9.12 37.04
N PRO A 23 -52.73 -8.73 37.78
CA PRO A 23 -53.44 -9.64 38.65
C PRO A 23 -54.23 -10.68 37.86
N LEU A 24 -54.18 -11.94 38.32
CA LEU A 24 -55.03 -13.02 37.84
C LEU A 24 -56.44 -12.86 38.43
N GLY A 25 -57.45 -12.76 37.57
CA GLY A 25 -58.84 -12.87 37.99
C GLY A 25 -59.83 -12.25 37.01
N VAL A 26 -60.25 -13.02 36.01
CA VAL A 26 -61.61 -12.91 35.44
C VAL A 26 -62.09 -14.34 35.19
N GLU A 27 -63.15 -14.74 35.90
CA GLU A 27 -63.89 -15.97 35.64
C GLU A 27 -64.64 -15.81 34.30
N GLU A 28 -64.34 -16.64 33.31
CA GLU A 28 -65.19 -16.80 32.12
C GLU A 28 -66.08 -18.03 32.30
N GLU A 29 -67.39 -17.81 32.26
CA GLU A 29 -68.41 -18.86 32.31
C GLU A 29 -68.31 -19.79 31.09
N GLY A 30 -68.38 -21.10 31.36
CA GLY A 30 -68.22 -22.17 30.37
C GLY A 30 -69.37 -22.23 29.35
N GLY A 31 -69.08 -21.87 28.10
CA GLY A 31 -69.88 -22.26 26.94
C GLY A 31 -69.66 -23.74 26.56
N PRO A 32 -70.61 -24.38 25.85
CA PRO A 32 -70.49 -25.79 25.52
C PRO A 32 -69.34 -26.05 24.55
N VAL A 33 -68.39 -26.90 24.95
CA VAL A 33 -67.28 -27.37 24.10
C VAL A 33 -67.88 -28.10 22.91
N ARG A 34 -67.73 -27.54 21.71
CA ARG A 34 -68.04 -28.26 20.47
C ARG A 34 -66.85 -29.14 20.11
N ASP A 35 -67.07 -30.46 20.09
CA ASP A 35 -66.07 -31.39 19.59
C ASP A 35 -65.70 -31.07 18.14
N LEU A 36 -64.39 -31.00 17.88
CA LEU A 36 -63.86 -30.84 16.53
C LEU A 36 -64.22 -32.09 15.71
N PRO A 37 -64.58 -31.93 14.42
CA PRO A 37 -64.80 -33.08 13.55
C PRO A 37 -63.52 -33.92 13.46
N LYS A 38 -63.66 -35.25 13.54
CA LYS A 38 -62.52 -36.16 13.40
C LYS A 38 -61.86 -35.94 12.04
N TYR A 39 -60.58 -35.60 12.06
CA TYR A 39 -59.74 -35.53 10.87
C TYR A 39 -59.57 -36.95 10.30
N VAL A 40 -60.02 -37.15 9.06
CA VAL A 40 -59.80 -38.40 8.30
C VAL A 40 -58.75 -38.09 7.24
N LEU A 41 -57.64 -38.81 7.25
CA LEU A 41 -56.65 -38.75 6.18
C LEU A 41 -57.36 -39.15 4.87
N PRO A 42 -57.33 -38.31 3.81
CA PRO A 42 -57.81 -38.74 2.50
C PRO A 42 -56.98 -39.94 2.04
N ASP A 43 -57.61 -40.91 1.38
CA ASP A 43 -56.90 -42.03 0.76
C ASP A 43 -55.73 -41.49 -0.07
N LEU A 44 -54.53 -41.93 0.29
CA LEU A 44 -53.26 -41.57 -0.33
C LEU A 44 -53.26 -42.04 -1.79
N LEU A 45 -53.75 -41.19 -2.69
CA LEU A 45 -53.55 -41.32 -4.13
C LEU A 45 -52.66 -40.17 -4.60
N ASP A 46 -51.41 -40.53 -4.89
CA ASP A 46 -50.45 -39.89 -5.79
C ASP A 46 -50.30 -38.36 -5.72
N PHE A 47 -49.77 -37.85 -4.61
CA PHE A 47 -48.96 -36.63 -4.69
C PHE A 47 -47.50 -37.03 -4.90
N GLU A 48 -46.95 -36.78 -6.09
CA GLU A 48 -45.51 -36.62 -6.25
C GLU A 48 -45.08 -35.39 -5.46
N SER A 49 -44.81 -35.58 -4.17
CA SER A 49 -44.18 -34.56 -3.35
C SER A 49 -42.75 -34.36 -3.83
N ILE A 50 -42.38 -33.14 -4.22
CA ILE A 50 -40.98 -32.78 -4.47
C ILE A 50 -40.26 -32.82 -3.11
N PRO A 51 -39.33 -33.75 -2.85
CA PRO A 51 -38.57 -33.72 -1.61
C PRO A 51 -37.62 -32.53 -1.66
N ARG A 52 -37.89 -31.49 -0.88
CA ARG A 52 -36.88 -30.47 -0.57
C ARG A 52 -35.97 -31.04 0.51
N LEU A 53 -34.90 -31.72 0.10
CA LEU A 53 -33.78 -31.99 0.99
C LEU A 53 -33.24 -30.64 1.46
N ALA A 54 -33.26 -30.40 2.76
CA ALA A 54 -32.59 -29.24 3.32
C ALA A 54 -31.10 -29.37 2.99
N ASN A 55 -30.59 -28.51 2.11
CA ASN A 55 -29.17 -28.42 1.86
C ASN A 55 -28.57 -27.49 2.93
N PRO A 56 -27.80 -27.99 3.90
CA PRO A 56 -27.17 -27.16 4.92
C PRO A 56 -26.03 -26.31 4.34
N ASN A 57 -25.64 -26.54 3.07
CA ASN A 57 -24.62 -25.74 2.41
C ASN A 57 -25.20 -24.38 2.01
N THR A 58 -24.96 -23.38 2.87
CA THR A 58 -25.06 -21.98 2.48
C THR A 58 -23.89 -21.67 1.55
N VAL A 59 -24.15 -21.51 0.26
CA VAL A 59 -23.20 -20.83 -0.64
C VAL A 59 -23.24 -19.36 -0.24
N ILE A 60 -22.28 -18.92 0.55
CA ILE A 60 -22.12 -17.50 0.86
C ILE A 60 -21.74 -16.83 -0.46
N PRO A 61 -22.55 -15.91 -1.01
CA PRO A 61 -22.17 -15.18 -2.21
C PRO A 61 -20.87 -14.42 -1.93
N ASN A 62 -19.92 -14.50 -2.85
CA ASN A 62 -18.70 -13.69 -2.77
C ASN A 62 -19.10 -12.22 -2.98
N ARG A 63 -19.46 -11.54 -1.89
CA ARG A 63 -19.76 -10.11 -1.91
C ARG A 63 -18.43 -9.38 -1.79
N GLU A 64 -18.14 -8.52 -2.75
CA GLU A 64 -16.98 -7.64 -2.67
C GLU A 64 -17.04 -6.82 -1.37
N ARG A 65 -15.90 -6.72 -0.70
CA ARG A 65 -15.77 -5.96 0.55
C ARG A 65 -16.05 -4.50 0.24
N VAL A 66 -16.77 -3.81 1.11
CA VAL A 66 -17.00 -2.35 1.00
C VAL A 66 -16.24 -1.54 2.03
N ASP A 67 -15.81 -2.20 3.11
CA ASP A 67 -15.11 -1.59 4.24
C ASP A 67 -13.59 -1.63 4.08
N VAL A 68 -12.92 -0.70 4.75
CA VAL A 68 -11.46 -0.68 4.89
C VAL A 68 -11.04 -1.69 5.96
N LEU A 69 -10.05 -2.52 5.67
CA LEU A 69 -9.43 -3.38 6.69
C LEU A 69 -8.22 -2.70 7.31
N ILE A 70 -7.91 -3.05 8.56
CA ILE A 70 -6.65 -2.70 9.19
C ILE A 70 -5.71 -3.89 9.08
N TYR A 71 -4.53 -3.66 8.51
CA TYR A 71 -3.44 -4.62 8.39
C TYR A 71 -2.25 -4.17 9.24
N GLU A 72 -1.69 -5.09 10.03
CA GLU A 72 -0.45 -4.84 10.77
C GLU A 72 0.72 -5.33 9.92
N VAL A 73 1.67 -4.44 9.65
CA VAL A 73 2.84 -4.70 8.82
C VAL A 73 3.76 -5.71 9.51
N GLU A 74 4.07 -6.79 8.82
CA GLU A 74 4.97 -7.83 9.32
C GLU A 74 6.43 -7.57 8.91
N GLN A 75 7.36 -8.26 9.56
CA GLN A 75 8.77 -8.18 9.17
C GLN A 75 8.96 -8.80 7.77
N GLY A 76 9.55 -8.03 6.86
CA GLY A 76 9.76 -8.44 5.46
C GLY A 76 8.64 -8.01 4.51
N ASP A 77 7.57 -7.40 5.03
CA ASP A 77 6.57 -6.77 4.17
C ASP A 77 7.15 -5.57 3.41
N ASN A 78 6.67 -5.39 2.19
CA ASN A 78 6.83 -4.17 1.43
C ASN A 78 5.47 -3.79 0.80
N VAL A 79 5.35 -2.53 0.39
CA VAL A 79 4.10 -1.97 -0.15
C VAL A 79 3.56 -2.77 -1.33
N PHE A 80 4.41 -3.33 -2.18
CA PHE A 80 3.98 -4.13 -3.33
C PHE A 80 3.49 -5.52 -2.93
N ALA A 81 4.20 -6.22 -2.04
CA ALA A 81 3.80 -7.54 -1.57
C ALA A 81 2.46 -7.45 -0.82
N ILE A 82 2.26 -6.39 -0.03
CA ILE A 82 0.97 -6.09 0.60
C ILE A 82 -0.09 -5.83 -0.47
N ALA A 83 0.20 -4.99 -1.46
CA ALA A 83 -0.75 -4.68 -2.52
C ALA A 83 -1.18 -5.93 -3.31
N GLU A 84 -0.22 -6.77 -3.71
CA GLU A 84 -0.46 -8.06 -4.38
C GLU A 84 -1.33 -8.99 -3.52
N LYS A 85 -1.00 -9.12 -2.22
CA LYS A 85 -1.76 -9.93 -1.25
C LYS A 85 -3.24 -9.54 -1.19
N PHE A 86 -3.56 -8.27 -1.41
CA PHE A 86 -4.92 -7.75 -1.37
C PHE A 86 -5.52 -7.45 -2.76
N GLY A 87 -4.81 -7.74 -3.85
CA GLY A 87 -5.28 -7.46 -5.21
C GLY A 87 -5.44 -5.96 -5.51
N LEU A 88 -4.57 -5.12 -4.94
CA LEU A 88 -4.56 -3.68 -5.11
C LEU A 88 -3.30 -3.23 -5.86
N ARG A 89 -3.33 -2.00 -6.35
CA ARG A 89 -2.13 -1.29 -6.77
C ARG A 89 -1.31 -0.83 -5.56
N PRO A 90 0.03 -0.83 -5.63
CA PRO A 90 0.84 -0.35 -4.52
C PRO A 90 0.63 1.14 -4.22
N GLU A 91 0.28 1.96 -5.21
CA GLU A 91 -0.11 3.36 -5.03
C GLU A 91 -1.35 3.49 -4.13
N THR A 92 -2.32 2.57 -4.26
CA THR A 92 -3.52 2.55 -3.41
C THR A 92 -3.15 2.36 -1.94
N ILE A 93 -2.14 1.55 -1.63
CA ILE A 93 -1.63 1.38 -0.25
C ILE A 93 -1.04 2.70 0.26
N LEU A 94 -0.26 3.40 -0.57
CA LEU A 94 0.36 4.68 -0.19
C LEU A 94 -0.68 5.79 0.00
N TRP A 95 -1.57 5.98 -0.98
CA TRP A 95 -2.61 7.00 -0.93
C TRP A 95 -3.64 6.72 0.16
N GLY A 96 -3.92 5.43 0.43
CA GLY A 96 -4.81 5.00 1.50
C GLY A 96 -4.25 5.25 2.91
N ASN A 97 -2.93 5.44 3.01
CA ASN A 97 -2.19 5.58 4.26
C ASN A 97 -1.36 6.86 4.27
N TYR A 98 -1.87 7.93 3.65
CA TYR A 98 -1.17 9.21 3.53
C TYR A 98 -0.61 9.73 4.87
N ILE A 99 -1.35 9.57 5.97
CA ILE A 99 -0.91 10.04 7.29
C ILE A 99 0.29 9.23 7.81
N ALA A 100 0.29 7.91 7.59
CA ALA A 100 1.33 7.02 8.11
C ALA A 100 2.56 6.98 7.20
N LEU A 101 2.36 7.03 5.88
CA LEU A 101 3.40 6.81 4.88
C LEU A 101 3.80 8.08 4.14
N ASN A 102 3.00 9.15 4.17
CA ASN A 102 3.25 10.39 3.40
C ASN A 102 3.60 10.11 1.92
N GLU A 103 2.93 9.12 1.34
CA GLU A 103 3.14 8.64 -0.04
C GLU A 103 4.54 8.06 -0.33
N ASP A 104 5.37 7.85 0.69
CA ASP A 104 6.73 7.35 0.57
C ASP A 104 6.84 5.96 1.22
N PRO A 105 7.14 4.91 0.43
CA PRO A 105 7.19 3.53 0.94
C PRO A 105 8.27 3.31 2.00
N ARG A 106 9.24 4.22 2.16
CA ARG A 106 10.33 4.10 3.14
C ARG A 106 9.89 4.33 4.58
N TYR A 107 8.72 4.94 4.80
CA TYR A 107 8.14 5.08 6.13
C TYR A 107 7.41 3.80 6.59
N LEU A 108 7.30 2.78 5.74
CA LEU A 108 6.78 1.49 6.12
C LEU A 108 7.71 0.82 7.15
N SER A 109 7.15 0.42 8.29
CA SER A 109 7.89 -0.27 9.35
C SER A 109 7.07 -1.39 9.97
N PRO A 110 7.70 -2.49 10.43
CA PRO A 110 6.98 -3.57 11.11
C PRO A 110 6.19 -3.05 12.33
N GLY A 111 4.97 -3.55 12.50
CA GLY A 111 4.02 -3.11 13.52
C GLY A 111 3.18 -1.88 13.14
N ALA A 112 3.46 -1.23 11.99
CA ALA A 112 2.61 -0.15 11.50
C ALA A 112 1.22 -0.69 11.12
N GLN A 113 0.18 0.10 11.37
CA GLN A 113 -1.19 -0.23 10.98
C GLN A 113 -1.55 0.50 9.69
N LEU A 114 -1.93 -0.26 8.67
CA LEU A 114 -2.33 0.24 7.37
C LEU A 114 -3.81 0.00 7.10
N ASN A 115 -4.46 1.02 6.56
CA ASN A 115 -5.75 0.96 5.90
C ASN A 115 -5.59 0.22 4.56
N ILE A 116 -6.30 -0.88 4.40
CA ILE A 116 -6.36 -1.66 3.16
C ILE A 116 -7.73 -1.41 2.52
N LEU A 117 -7.73 -0.65 1.44
CA LEU A 117 -8.95 -0.33 0.70
C LEU A 117 -9.53 -1.58 0.03
N PRO A 118 -10.85 -1.65 -0.13
CA PRO A 118 -11.50 -2.74 -0.87
C PRO A 118 -11.24 -2.70 -2.38
N VAL A 119 -10.92 -1.53 -2.92
CA VAL A 119 -10.70 -1.27 -4.34
C VAL A 119 -9.56 -0.28 -4.53
N ASP A 120 -9.01 -0.24 -5.73
CA ASP A 120 -8.03 0.78 -6.10
C ASP A 120 -8.59 2.18 -5.97
N GLY A 121 -7.82 3.08 -5.35
CA GLY A 121 -8.27 4.44 -5.09
C GLY A 121 -7.49 5.17 -4.01
N VAL A 122 -8.11 6.22 -3.48
CA VAL A 122 -7.55 7.06 -2.41
C VAL A 122 -8.46 6.96 -1.17
N TYR A 123 -7.87 6.92 0.03
CA TYR A 123 -8.61 7.04 1.28
C TYR A 123 -8.19 8.30 2.00
N ARG A 124 -9.14 9.20 2.26
CA ARG A 124 -8.84 10.53 2.82
C ARG A 124 -9.92 11.01 3.76
N GLN A 125 -9.56 11.97 4.62
CA GLN A 125 -10.51 12.71 5.43
C GLN A 125 -11.18 13.81 4.61
N TYR A 126 -12.49 13.92 4.73
CA TYR A 126 -13.31 15.01 4.22
C TYR A 126 -13.10 16.26 5.06
N ASN A 127 -12.89 17.42 4.41
CA ASN A 127 -12.84 18.71 5.07
C ASN A 127 -14.17 19.44 4.86
N TYR A 128 -14.71 20.04 5.92
CA TYR A 128 -15.96 20.78 5.86
C TYR A 128 -15.98 21.83 4.74
N GLY A 129 -17.01 21.77 3.91
CA GLY A 129 -17.25 22.71 2.81
C GLY A 129 -16.59 22.32 1.48
N GLU A 130 -15.86 21.20 1.41
CA GLU A 130 -15.41 20.65 0.13
C GLU A 130 -16.60 20.10 -0.67
N SER A 131 -16.65 20.39 -1.97
CA SER A 131 -17.57 19.72 -2.88
C SER A 131 -17.02 18.34 -3.27
N LEU A 132 -17.91 17.39 -3.58
CA LEU A 132 -17.51 16.11 -4.15
C LEU A 132 -16.93 16.27 -5.57
N ARG A 133 -17.33 17.33 -6.29
CA ARG A 133 -16.80 17.65 -7.62
C ARG A 133 -15.33 18.04 -7.56
N ASP A 134 -14.95 18.93 -6.64
CA ASP A 134 -13.54 19.34 -6.47
C ASP A 134 -12.68 18.15 -6.01
N ILE A 135 -13.22 17.30 -5.13
CA ILE A 135 -12.54 16.08 -4.69
C ILE A 135 -12.34 15.12 -5.88
N ALA A 136 -13.36 14.91 -6.69
CA ALA A 136 -13.28 14.03 -7.86
C ALA A 136 -12.29 14.55 -8.89
N GLU A 137 -12.32 15.85 -9.21
CA GLU A 137 -11.41 16.49 -10.15
C GLU A 137 -9.95 16.42 -9.66
N SER A 138 -9.70 16.79 -8.41
CA SER A 138 -8.34 16.77 -7.84
C SER A 138 -7.71 15.37 -7.75
N LEU A 139 -8.54 14.33 -7.73
CA LEU A 139 -8.12 12.93 -7.66
C LEU A 139 -8.36 12.17 -8.97
N ASN A 140 -8.59 12.87 -10.09
CA ASN A 140 -8.79 12.27 -11.41
C ASN A 140 -9.83 11.12 -11.43
N THR A 141 -10.96 11.30 -10.75
CA THR A 141 -12.09 10.34 -10.74
C THR A 141 -13.41 11.05 -11.05
N THR A 142 -14.53 10.33 -10.91
CA THR A 142 -15.87 10.88 -11.07
C THR A 142 -16.58 11.05 -9.73
N VAL A 143 -17.56 11.94 -9.70
CA VAL A 143 -18.40 12.18 -8.52
C VAL A 143 -19.22 10.92 -8.20
N GLU A 144 -19.72 10.25 -9.23
CA GLU A 144 -20.52 9.03 -9.13
C GLU A 144 -19.71 7.92 -8.44
N ALA A 145 -18.42 7.79 -8.74
CA ALA A 145 -17.56 6.80 -8.08
C ALA A 145 -17.50 7.00 -6.56
N ILE A 146 -17.54 8.25 -6.08
CA ILE A 146 -17.53 8.58 -4.65
C ILE A 146 -18.92 8.41 -4.04
N LEU A 147 -19.96 8.92 -4.70
CA LEU A 147 -21.35 8.90 -4.22
C LEU A 147 -21.94 7.50 -4.16
N GLU A 148 -21.72 6.70 -5.20
CA GLU A 148 -22.31 5.36 -5.32
C GLU A 148 -21.56 4.32 -4.49
N TRP A 149 -20.37 4.66 -3.95
CA TRP A 149 -19.61 3.74 -3.13
C TRP A 149 -20.32 3.49 -1.78
N PRO A 150 -20.80 2.27 -1.51
CA PRO A 150 -21.59 2.01 -0.30
C PRO A 150 -20.82 2.26 1.01
N GLY A 151 -19.49 2.10 0.98
CA GLY A 151 -18.63 2.32 2.14
C GLY A 151 -18.54 3.79 2.58
N ASN A 152 -18.99 4.75 1.76
CA ASN A 152 -19.04 6.17 2.14
C ASN A 152 -20.34 6.55 2.86
N GLY A 153 -21.38 5.68 2.82
CA GLY A 153 -22.65 5.94 3.48
C GLY A 153 -23.42 7.15 2.92
N LEU A 154 -23.19 7.51 1.66
CA LEU A 154 -23.87 8.60 0.97
C LEU A 154 -25.09 8.05 0.21
N ASP A 155 -26.16 8.83 0.14
CA ASP A 155 -27.31 8.51 -0.70
C ASP A 155 -27.14 9.19 -2.07
N PRO A 156 -26.98 8.46 -3.18
CA PRO A 156 -26.75 9.05 -4.50
C PRO A 156 -27.94 9.85 -5.04
N TYR A 157 -29.14 9.71 -4.45
CA TYR A 157 -30.34 10.44 -4.86
C TYR A 157 -30.62 11.68 -4.00
N GLU A 158 -30.10 11.72 -2.76
CA GLU A 158 -30.33 12.83 -1.83
C GLU A 158 -29.09 13.71 -1.60
N THR A 159 -27.87 13.17 -1.79
CA THR A 159 -26.63 13.91 -1.52
C THR A 159 -26.35 14.92 -2.64
N ASP A 160 -26.28 16.20 -2.28
CA ASP A 160 -25.86 17.27 -3.21
C ASP A 160 -24.34 17.21 -3.44
N PRO A 161 -23.86 16.97 -4.67
CA PRO A 161 -22.42 16.92 -4.96
C PRO A 161 -21.67 18.23 -4.66
N GLU A 162 -22.34 19.38 -4.74
CA GLU A 162 -21.71 20.68 -4.48
C GLU A 162 -21.59 20.95 -2.98
N ASN A 163 -22.46 20.33 -2.17
CA ASN A 163 -22.52 20.53 -0.74
C ASN A 163 -23.05 19.26 -0.04
N PRO A 164 -22.22 18.23 0.11
CA PRO A 164 -22.68 16.88 0.47
C PRO A 164 -23.06 16.72 1.95
N GLN A 165 -22.92 17.78 2.78
CA GLN A 165 -23.26 17.78 4.21
C GLN A 165 -22.56 16.67 5.02
N ILE A 166 -21.38 16.23 4.57
CA ILE A 166 -20.58 15.21 5.25
C ILE A 166 -19.96 15.83 6.51
N PRO A 167 -19.99 15.16 7.67
CA PRO A 167 -19.33 15.66 8.88
C PRO A 167 -17.82 15.82 8.68
N ASP A 168 -17.25 16.91 9.19
CA ASP A 168 -15.81 17.18 9.13
C ASP A 168 -14.99 16.04 9.73
N GLY A 169 -13.89 15.66 9.07
CA GLY A 169 -13.02 14.57 9.49
C GLY A 169 -13.53 13.16 9.17
N SER A 170 -14.71 13.03 8.56
CA SER A 170 -15.21 11.73 8.06
C SER A 170 -14.25 11.17 7.01
N TRP A 171 -13.99 9.88 7.04
CA TRP A 171 -13.14 9.24 6.04
C TRP A 171 -13.95 8.81 4.82
N LEU A 172 -13.40 9.07 3.64
CA LEU A 172 -13.99 8.75 2.35
C LEU A 172 -13.05 7.85 1.55
N ILE A 173 -13.62 6.79 1.00
CA ILE A 173 -13.03 6.01 -0.08
C ILE A 173 -13.34 6.73 -1.39
N VAL A 174 -12.33 6.92 -2.22
CA VAL A 174 -12.45 7.51 -3.55
C VAL A 174 -12.04 6.44 -4.57
N PRO A 175 -12.97 5.56 -5.00
CA PRO A 175 -12.69 4.50 -5.95
C PRO A 175 -12.16 5.05 -7.28
N GLY A 176 -11.15 4.39 -7.83
CA GLY A 176 -10.48 4.78 -9.07
C GLY A 176 -9.67 6.08 -8.98
N GLY A 177 -9.77 6.81 -7.86
CA GLY A 177 -9.02 8.04 -7.63
C GLY A 177 -7.51 7.80 -7.68
N SER A 178 -6.77 8.80 -8.15
CA SER A 178 -5.32 8.79 -8.24
C SER A 178 -4.76 10.16 -7.89
N ARG A 179 -3.49 10.18 -7.50
CA ARG A 179 -2.71 11.40 -7.28
C ARG A 179 -1.53 11.44 -8.22
N GLU A 180 -0.99 12.63 -8.46
CA GLU A 180 0.33 12.74 -9.08
C GLU A 180 1.34 12.00 -8.22
N VAL A 181 2.06 11.09 -8.85
CA VAL A 181 3.00 10.27 -8.12
C VAL A 181 4.32 11.01 -8.00
N ARG A 182 4.76 11.23 -6.76
CA ARG A 182 6.01 11.95 -6.48
C ARG A 182 7.22 11.05 -6.75
N ASP A 183 8.25 11.60 -7.38
CA ASP A 183 9.53 10.90 -7.50
C ASP A 183 10.24 10.93 -6.14
N TRP A 184 10.30 9.78 -5.48
CA TRP A 184 11.01 9.55 -4.22
C TRP A 184 12.47 9.19 -4.44
N GLY A 185 12.88 9.11 -5.71
CA GLY A 185 14.21 8.71 -6.13
C GLY A 185 15.28 9.58 -5.50
N PRO A 186 16.37 8.97 -5.02
CA PRO A 186 17.50 9.73 -4.53
C PRO A 186 18.08 10.63 -5.64
N PRO A 187 18.62 11.81 -5.28
CA PRO A 187 19.17 12.74 -6.26
C PRO A 187 20.38 12.14 -6.99
N ILE A 188 20.63 12.63 -8.21
CA ILE A 188 21.83 12.26 -8.97
C ILE A 188 23.09 12.62 -8.20
N VAL A 189 23.98 11.65 -8.03
CA VAL A 189 25.27 11.88 -7.37
C VAL A 189 26.27 12.29 -8.44
N THR A 190 26.68 13.56 -8.46
CA THR A 190 27.68 14.03 -9.42
C THR A 190 29.08 13.94 -8.85
N ARG A 191 30.09 13.77 -9.72
CA ARG A 191 31.51 13.83 -9.32
C ARG A 191 31.89 15.17 -8.68
N SER A 192 31.28 16.26 -9.13
CA SER A 192 31.57 17.63 -8.71
C SER A 192 30.89 18.05 -7.41
N ASP A 193 29.73 17.45 -7.09
CA ASP A 193 29.00 17.70 -5.85
C ASP A 193 28.87 16.41 -5.03
N PRO A 194 29.95 16.01 -4.34
CA PRO A 194 29.94 14.84 -3.48
C PRO A 194 28.98 14.94 -2.30
N THR A 195 28.56 16.14 -1.92
CA THR A 195 27.70 16.32 -0.74
C THR A 195 26.33 15.70 -0.94
N VAL A 196 25.87 15.63 -2.20
CA VAL A 196 24.65 14.92 -2.59
C VAL A 196 24.76 13.42 -2.32
N ALA A 197 25.96 12.82 -2.42
CA ALA A 197 26.18 11.40 -2.13
C ALA A 197 25.96 11.07 -0.64
N ALA A 198 26.16 12.05 0.25
CA ALA A 198 25.91 11.90 1.69
C ALA A 198 24.44 11.64 2.00
N TYR A 199 23.53 11.93 1.06
CA TYR A 199 22.14 11.49 1.12
C TYR A 199 22.07 10.00 1.45
N TYR A 200 22.76 9.16 0.67
CA TYR A 200 22.68 7.72 0.83
C TYR A 200 23.36 7.18 2.09
N GLY A 201 24.22 7.95 2.77
CA GLY A 201 24.91 7.53 4.00
C GLY A 201 26.43 7.47 3.88
N ALA A 202 27.07 6.64 4.71
CA ALA A 202 28.52 6.67 4.94
C ALA A 202 29.41 6.24 3.75
N GLY A 203 28.83 5.72 2.65
CA GLY A 203 29.54 5.32 1.42
C GLY A 203 29.87 6.46 0.45
N SER A 204 29.62 7.71 0.85
CA SER A 204 29.78 8.91 0.02
C SER A 204 31.22 9.20 -0.35
N CYS A 205 31.43 9.66 -1.59
CA CYS A 205 32.72 10.16 -2.03
C CYS A 205 33.03 11.58 -1.62
N GLY A 206 34.31 11.95 -1.67
CA GLY A 206 34.72 13.34 -1.82
C GLY A 206 34.60 13.79 -3.28
N ALA A 207 34.98 15.03 -3.58
CA ALA A 207 34.94 15.53 -4.96
C ALA A 207 35.92 14.74 -5.84
N ILE A 208 35.46 14.32 -7.01
CA ILE A 208 36.27 13.57 -7.97
C ILE A 208 36.36 14.40 -9.25
N THR A 209 37.56 14.68 -9.73
CA THR A 209 37.75 15.56 -10.90
C THR A 209 38.13 14.80 -12.17
N GLU A 210 38.43 13.51 -12.07
CA GLU A 210 39.00 12.70 -13.16
C GLU A 210 38.39 11.29 -13.19
N GLY A 211 38.69 10.53 -14.25
CA GLY A 211 38.30 9.12 -14.40
C GLY A 211 37.55 8.83 -15.70
N PRO A 212 37.32 7.55 -16.02
CA PRO A 212 36.74 7.13 -17.28
C PRO A 212 35.33 7.68 -17.46
N VAL A 213 34.96 7.91 -18.72
CA VAL A 213 33.63 8.33 -19.16
C VAL A 213 33.09 7.22 -20.05
N GLY A 214 31.85 6.83 -19.79
CA GLY A 214 31.12 5.83 -20.56
C GLY A 214 30.73 6.35 -21.93
N ASN A 215 30.31 5.44 -22.80
CA ASN A 215 29.82 5.76 -24.14
C ASN A 215 28.29 5.76 -24.22
N GLY A 216 27.59 5.36 -23.15
CA GLY A 216 26.12 5.31 -23.07
C GLY A 216 25.50 4.05 -23.65
N PHE A 217 26.30 3.07 -24.08
CA PHE A 217 25.83 1.76 -24.52
C PHE A 217 25.95 0.76 -23.38
N PHE A 218 24.89 0.60 -22.59
CA PHE A 218 24.92 -0.28 -21.41
C PHE A 218 24.88 -1.77 -21.79
N ILE A 219 25.63 -2.59 -21.05
CA ILE A 219 25.48 -4.05 -21.05
C ILE A 219 24.56 -4.47 -19.91
N TRP A 220 24.03 -5.69 -20.01
CA TRP A 220 23.32 -6.33 -18.91
C TRP A 220 24.23 -6.48 -17.67
N PRO A 221 23.78 -6.12 -16.45
CA PRO A 221 24.66 -5.94 -15.30
C PRO A 221 24.96 -7.23 -14.53
N THR A 222 24.51 -8.40 -14.99
CA THR A 222 24.73 -9.69 -14.33
C THR A 222 24.69 -10.83 -15.35
N THR A 223 24.92 -12.07 -14.92
CA THR A 223 24.72 -13.28 -15.76
C THR A 223 23.28 -13.82 -15.68
N GLN A 224 22.49 -13.34 -14.73
CA GLN A 224 21.12 -13.80 -14.50
C GLN A 224 20.15 -12.96 -15.33
N THR A 225 19.13 -13.57 -15.93
CA THR A 225 18.21 -12.89 -16.85
C THR A 225 16.76 -12.93 -16.42
N ALA A 226 16.45 -13.65 -15.35
CA ALA A 226 15.11 -13.72 -14.80
C ALA A 226 14.81 -12.45 -13.98
N LEU A 227 13.63 -11.88 -14.17
CA LEU A 227 13.08 -10.95 -13.20
C LEU A 227 12.49 -11.75 -12.05
N SER A 228 12.86 -11.41 -10.82
CA SER A 228 12.30 -12.06 -9.62
C SER A 228 11.54 -11.12 -8.70
N GLY A 229 11.58 -9.82 -8.99
CA GLY A 229 10.95 -8.78 -8.20
C GLY A 229 10.17 -7.84 -9.10
N PHE A 230 10.36 -6.54 -8.90
CA PHE A 230 9.61 -5.52 -9.59
C PHE A 230 10.19 -5.17 -10.96
N ASP A 231 9.28 -4.90 -11.89
CA ASP A 231 9.58 -4.27 -13.17
C ASP A 231 9.60 -2.74 -13.02
N TRP A 232 9.98 -2.01 -14.07
CA TRP A 232 9.90 -0.56 -14.12
C TRP A 232 8.45 -0.09 -13.93
N ASN A 233 8.15 0.46 -12.75
CA ASN A 233 6.84 1.01 -12.40
C ASN A 233 7.03 2.31 -11.60
N PRO A 234 7.50 3.40 -12.25
CA PRO A 234 7.81 4.63 -11.57
C PRO A 234 6.54 5.30 -11.05
N PRO A 235 6.64 6.04 -9.94
CA PRO A 235 7.82 6.23 -9.10
C PRO A 235 7.94 5.20 -7.98
N LEU A 236 7.05 4.19 -7.96
CA LEU A 236 7.08 3.16 -6.93
C LEU A 236 8.35 2.31 -7.04
N HIS A 237 8.72 1.95 -8.27
CA HIS A 237 9.90 1.16 -8.58
C HIS A 237 10.67 1.80 -9.73
N ASN A 238 11.74 2.51 -9.38
CA ASN A 238 12.58 3.30 -10.30
C ASN A 238 13.74 2.48 -10.92
N GLY A 239 13.55 1.17 -11.05
CA GLY A 239 14.55 0.24 -11.56
C GLY A 239 13.94 -1.04 -12.11
N ILE A 240 14.77 -2.05 -12.28
CA ILE A 240 14.38 -3.44 -12.57
C ILE A 240 15.04 -4.36 -11.55
N ASP A 241 14.31 -5.38 -11.10
CA ASP A 241 14.82 -6.37 -10.16
C ASP A 241 15.18 -7.68 -10.85
N ILE A 242 16.47 -7.91 -10.99
CA ILE A 242 17.03 -9.09 -11.65
C ILE A 242 17.33 -10.16 -10.61
N GLY A 243 16.57 -11.25 -10.66
CA GLY A 243 16.70 -12.35 -9.73
C GLY A 243 17.97 -13.16 -9.91
N GLY A 244 18.50 -13.67 -8.80
CA GLY A 244 19.69 -14.50 -8.84
C GLY A 244 19.98 -15.20 -7.54
N VAL A 245 21.21 -15.69 -7.43
CA VAL A 245 21.72 -16.30 -6.19
C VAL A 245 22.74 -15.35 -5.56
N GLU A 246 22.70 -15.24 -4.24
CA GLU A 246 23.66 -14.41 -3.50
C GLU A 246 25.10 -14.72 -3.93
N GLY A 247 25.87 -13.67 -4.20
CA GLY A 247 27.25 -13.74 -4.65
C GLY A 247 27.46 -13.85 -6.16
N ASN A 248 26.40 -13.99 -6.98
CA ASN A 248 26.50 -13.85 -8.43
C ASN A 248 27.16 -12.51 -8.79
N ALA A 249 28.03 -12.52 -9.80
CA ALA A 249 28.80 -11.33 -10.18
C ALA A 249 27.88 -10.22 -10.71
N ILE A 250 28.06 -9.01 -10.18
CA ILE A 250 27.46 -7.78 -10.71
C ILE A 250 28.53 -7.00 -11.46
N TYR A 251 28.20 -6.57 -12.67
CA TYR A 251 29.09 -5.87 -13.58
C TYR A 251 28.69 -4.41 -13.72
N ALA A 252 29.68 -3.52 -13.89
CA ALA A 252 29.42 -2.16 -14.34
C ALA A 252 28.82 -2.20 -15.76
N ALA A 253 27.62 -1.65 -15.91
CA ALA A 253 26.88 -1.64 -17.17
C ALA A 253 27.58 -0.81 -18.26
N ASP A 254 28.37 0.19 -17.88
CA ASP A 254 29.29 0.92 -18.78
C ASP A 254 30.50 1.40 -17.94
N SER A 255 31.51 1.91 -18.62
CA SER A 255 32.69 2.52 -18.00
C SER A 255 32.29 3.79 -17.25
N GLY A 256 32.95 4.07 -16.14
CA GLY A 256 32.60 5.22 -15.31
C GLY A 256 33.37 5.26 -14.00
N VAL A 257 32.99 6.19 -13.14
CA VAL A 257 33.59 6.36 -11.82
C VAL A 257 32.57 6.03 -10.76
N VAL A 258 32.98 5.22 -9.78
CA VAL A 258 32.18 4.94 -8.59
C VAL A 258 32.06 6.21 -7.77
N VAL A 259 30.85 6.76 -7.66
CA VAL A 259 30.54 7.99 -6.91
C VAL A 259 29.85 7.72 -5.57
N TYR A 260 29.48 6.47 -5.33
CA TYR A 260 29.04 5.96 -4.02
C TYR A 260 29.33 4.46 -3.92
N ALA A 261 29.83 4.02 -2.77
CA ALA A 261 30.02 2.60 -2.48
C ALA A 261 29.92 2.36 -0.96
N GLY A 262 28.80 1.82 -0.50
CA GLY A 262 28.60 1.54 0.92
C GLY A 262 27.17 1.15 1.32
N PRO A 263 26.89 1.05 2.62
CA PRO A 263 25.54 0.80 3.14
C PRO A 263 24.66 2.04 3.00
N SER A 264 23.45 1.84 2.48
CA SER A 264 22.46 2.88 2.27
C SER A 264 21.46 3.01 3.41
N ASP A 265 21.15 4.24 3.78
CA ASP A 265 20.13 4.57 4.81
C ASP A 265 18.67 4.47 4.30
N TYR A 266 18.45 4.16 3.00
CA TYR A 266 17.11 4.19 2.36
C TYR A 266 16.67 2.84 1.76
N GLY A 267 17.05 1.73 2.38
CA GLY A 267 16.56 0.40 1.99
C GLY A 267 17.32 -0.26 0.84
N PHE A 268 18.18 0.46 0.10
CA PHE A 268 19.03 -0.11 -0.95
C PHE A 268 20.08 -1.12 -0.43
N GLY A 269 20.25 -1.27 0.89
CA GLY A 269 21.25 -2.18 1.45
C GLY A 269 22.65 -1.75 1.08
N LEU A 270 23.50 -2.68 0.65
CA LEU A 270 24.79 -2.33 0.05
C LEU A 270 24.56 -1.83 -1.38
N LEU A 271 25.00 -0.60 -1.61
CA LEU A 271 24.76 0.15 -2.85
C LEU A 271 26.08 0.58 -3.47
N VAL A 272 26.17 0.41 -4.80
CA VAL A 272 27.18 1.03 -5.65
C VAL A 272 26.47 1.97 -6.64
N VAL A 273 26.99 3.17 -6.82
CA VAL A 273 26.53 4.11 -7.85
C VAL A 273 27.71 4.49 -8.74
N VAL A 274 27.53 4.34 -10.04
CA VAL A 274 28.55 4.65 -11.05
C VAL A 274 28.09 5.83 -11.90
N ASP A 275 28.86 6.91 -11.90
CA ASP A 275 28.70 8.02 -12.83
C ASP A 275 29.48 7.74 -14.11
N HIS A 276 28.76 7.60 -15.21
CA HIS A 276 29.29 7.36 -16.54
C HIS A 276 29.68 8.66 -17.25
N GLY A 277 29.40 9.82 -16.66
CA GLY A 277 29.57 11.14 -17.28
C GLY A 277 28.39 11.54 -18.16
N SER A 278 28.39 12.78 -18.67
CA SER A 278 27.32 13.32 -19.53
C SER A 278 25.91 13.21 -18.93
N GLY A 279 25.79 13.21 -17.60
CA GLY A 279 24.52 13.08 -16.90
C GLY A 279 23.97 11.65 -16.80
N LEU A 280 24.76 10.63 -17.18
CA LEU A 280 24.38 9.22 -17.12
C LEU A 280 24.90 8.55 -15.84
N GLN A 281 24.03 7.85 -15.12
CA GLN A 281 24.37 7.15 -13.90
C GLN A 281 23.63 5.82 -13.78
N THR A 282 24.29 4.83 -13.19
CA THR A 282 23.65 3.55 -12.82
C THR A 282 23.80 3.30 -11.33
N ALA A 283 22.79 2.67 -10.74
CA ALA A 283 22.79 2.24 -9.34
C ALA A 283 22.59 0.72 -9.24
N TYR A 284 23.32 0.09 -8.33
CA TYR A 284 23.34 -1.36 -8.12
C TYR A 284 23.13 -1.63 -6.63
N ALA A 285 21.95 -2.08 -6.26
CA ALA A 285 21.55 -2.21 -4.86
C ALA A 285 21.38 -3.67 -4.41
N HIS A 286 21.06 -3.82 -3.12
CA HIS A 286 20.89 -5.08 -2.41
C HIS A 286 22.11 -6.01 -2.47
N LEU A 287 23.32 -5.46 -2.71
CA LEU A 287 24.52 -6.27 -2.91
C LEU A 287 24.85 -7.10 -1.66
N SER A 288 25.42 -8.30 -1.84
CA SER A 288 25.92 -9.12 -0.73
C SER A 288 27.30 -8.64 -0.27
N ARG A 289 28.07 -8.07 -1.21
CA ARG A 289 29.37 -7.46 -0.97
C ARG A 289 29.68 -6.43 -2.05
N ILE A 290 30.46 -5.44 -1.67
CA ILE A 290 31.04 -4.45 -2.57
C ILE A 290 32.51 -4.80 -2.73
N ILE A 291 33.02 -4.81 -3.97
CA ILE A 291 34.45 -5.08 -4.25
C ILE A 291 35.16 -3.92 -4.95
N VAL A 292 34.47 -2.79 -5.09
CA VAL A 292 35.02 -1.51 -5.56
C VAL A 292 34.99 -0.48 -4.45
N SER A 293 35.80 0.55 -4.59
CA SER A 293 35.81 1.68 -3.64
C SER A 293 35.25 2.92 -4.30
N CYS A 294 34.73 3.82 -3.47
CA CYS A 294 34.45 5.18 -3.88
C CYS A 294 35.65 5.82 -4.61
N GLY A 295 35.39 6.56 -5.69
CA GLY A 295 36.40 7.22 -6.53
C GLY A 295 37.09 6.30 -7.54
N GLN A 296 36.85 4.98 -7.47
CA GLN A 296 37.45 4.03 -8.37
C GLN A 296 36.88 4.17 -9.79
N GLY A 297 37.75 4.24 -10.79
CA GLY A 297 37.36 4.07 -12.19
C GLY A 297 37.11 2.59 -12.51
N VAL A 298 36.01 2.32 -13.20
CA VAL A 298 35.63 0.98 -13.67
C VAL A 298 35.43 1.00 -15.18
N SER A 299 35.78 -0.10 -15.83
CA SER A 299 35.43 -0.34 -17.24
C SER A 299 34.10 -1.07 -17.33
N GLN A 300 33.39 -0.92 -18.45
CA GLN A 300 32.23 -1.76 -18.77
C GLN A 300 32.58 -3.25 -18.59
N GLY A 301 31.72 -4.00 -17.91
CA GLY A 301 31.95 -5.42 -17.61
C GLY A 301 32.87 -5.69 -16.42
N SER A 302 33.41 -4.66 -15.75
CA SER A 302 34.17 -4.86 -14.51
C SER A 302 33.24 -5.39 -13.41
N VAL A 303 33.69 -6.39 -12.66
CA VAL A 303 32.93 -6.85 -11.49
C VAL A 303 33.01 -5.79 -10.41
N ILE A 304 31.85 -5.34 -9.92
CA ILE A 304 31.74 -4.28 -8.89
C ILE A 304 31.20 -4.78 -7.56
N GLY A 305 30.55 -5.94 -7.55
CA GLY A 305 30.00 -6.53 -6.35
C GLY A 305 29.45 -7.93 -6.58
N GLY A 306 28.81 -8.46 -5.54
CA GLY A 306 27.99 -9.66 -5.61
C GLY A 306 26.52 -9.33 -5.43
N LEU A 307 25.63 -9.96 -6.20
CA LEU A 307 24.19 -9.95 -5.98
C LEU A 307 23.90 -10.37 -4.54
N GLY A 308 22.88 -9.82 -3.90
CA GLY A 308 22.60 -10.12 -2.51
C GLY A 308 21.14 -9.95 -2.14
N ASN A 309 20.93 -9.81 -0.84
CA ASN A 309 19.62 -9.64 -0.21
C ASN A 309 19.71 -8.65 0.96
N THR A 310 20.60 -7.66 0.87
CA THR A 310 20.81 -6.68 1.95
C THR A 310 19.80 -5.52 1.84
N GLY A 311 19.52 -4.85 2.96
CA GLY A 311 18.55 -3.75 2.98
C GLY A 311 17.10 -4.23 3.02
N ASN A 312 16.21 -3.48 2.40
CA ASN A 312 14.79 -3.83 2.30
C ASN A 312 14.56 -4.70 1.07
N SER A 313 14.78 -6.00 1.21
CA SER A 313 14.68 -6.98 0.14
C SER A 313 13.99 -8.25 0.65
N THR A 314 13.07 -8.80 -0.15
CA THR A 314 12.31 -10.01 0.19
C THR A 314 13.00 -11.31 -0.23
N GLY A 315 14.01 -11.22 -1.10
CA GLY A 315 14.80 -12.36 -1.55
C GLY A 315 15.96 -11.93 -2.45
N PRO A 316 16.92 -12.81 -2.74
CA PRO A 316 18.12 -12.43 -3.48
C PRO A 316 17.82 -11.90 -4.89
N HIS A 317 18.15 -10.62 -5.13
CA HIS A 317 18.03 -9.97 -6.43
C HIS A 317 19.01 -8.79 -6.55
N LEU A 318 19.19 -8.29 -7.78
CA LEU A 318 19.81 -7.01 -8.06
C LEU A 318 18.73 -6.01 -8.43
N HIS A 319 18.58 -4.96 -7.63
CA HIS A 319 17.85 -3.77 -8.05
C HIS A 319 18.79 -2.87 -8.86
N PHE A 320 18.44 -2.64 -10.12
CA PHE A 320 19.24 -1.88 -11.08
C PHE A 320 18.48 -0.66 -11.60
N GLU A 321 19.07 0.53 -11.44
CA GLU A 321 18.49 1.78 -11.90
C GLU A 321 19.37 2.44 -12.96
N VAL A 322 18.73 3.18 -13.88
CA VAL A 322 19.38 4.08 -14.82
C VAL A 322 18.87 5.50 -14.59
N THR A 323 19.78 6.46 -14.54
CA THR A 323 19.47 7.89 -14.38
C THR A 323 20.08 8.68 -15.53
N ILE A 324 19.29 9.58 -16.13
CA ILE A 324 19.71 10.50 -17.18
C ILE A 324 19.34 11.93 -16.79
N ASN A 325 20.33 12.81 -16.70
CA ASN A 325 20.14 14.23 -16.39
C ASN A 325 19.30 14.48 -15.12
N GLY A 326 19.47 13.62 -14.11
CA GLY A 326 18.76 13.73 -12.83
C GLY A 326 17.43 12.99 -12.75
N ALA A 327 16.92 12.42 -13.86
CA ALA A 327 15.67 11.65 -13.87
C ALA A 327 15.94 10.15 -13.98
N LYS A 328 15.24 9.35 -13.16
CA LYS A 328 15.21 7.89 -13.32
C LYS A 328 14.49 7.55 -14.63
N VAL A 329 15.02 6.59 -15.38
CA VAL A 329 14.45 6.15 -16.66
C VAL A 329 14.33 4.65 -16.71
N ASN A 330 13.41 4.14 -17.53
CA ASN A 330 13.20 2.71 -17.71
C ASN A 330 14.49 2.00 -18.19
N PRO A 331 15.09 1.11 -17.37
CA PRO A 331 16.32 0.40 -17.73
C PRO A 331 16.19 -0.43 -19.01
N TRP A 332 15.00 -0.97 -19.32
CA TRP A 332 14.77 -1.77 -20.54
C TRP A 332 15.06 -1.03 -21.84
N ASN A 333 15.04 0.30 -21.83
CA ASN A 333 15.39 1.10 -23.00
C ASN A 333 16.90 1.13 -23.28
N TYR A 334 17.73 0.61 -22.36
CA TYR A 334 19.18 0.73 -22.43
C TYR A 334 19.93 -0.57 -22.19
N VAL A 335 19.34 -1.52 -21.45
CA VAL A 335 19.93 -2.86 -21.22
C VAL A 335 19.01 -3.94 -21.77
N SER A 336 19.62 -5.01 -22.28
CA SER A 336 18.92 -6.22 -22.74
C SER A 336 19.66 -7.47 -22.22
N PRO A 337 18.95 -8.54 -21.81
CA PRO A 337 19.55 -9.77 -21.29
C PRO A 337 20.31 -10.58 -22.35
#